data_AF-A0A774MWH0-F1
#
_entry.id   AF-A0A774MWH0-F1
#
_cell.length_a   1.000
_cell.length_b   1.000
_cell.length_c   1.000
_cell.angle_alpha   90.00
_cell.angle_beta   90.00
_cell.angle_gamma   90.00
#
_symmetry.space_group_name_H-M   'P 1'
#
loop_
_entity.id
_entity.type
_entity.pdbx_description
1 polymer ?
#
loop_
_entity_poly.entity_id
_entity_poly.type
_entity_poly.pdbx_seq_one_letter_code
_entity_poly.pdbx_strand_id
1 'polypeptide(L)'
;LGEEGEGIRHILKMGGMTRLDCALGSHGLMRRAFSVAIYHAHQRQAFGKPLIDQPLMRQTLSRMALCLEGQTALLFRLARAWEQRREAKEALWARLFTPAAKFAICKLGIPFVAEAMEVLGGMGYCEESELPRLYREMPVNSIWEGSGNIMCLDVLRVLTKQHGVYDVLSEAFAEVKGQDRHYDRAVRQLQQRLRKPDEAMGREITQQLFLLGCGAEMLRHASPPLAQAWCQMMLDTRGEMPLPAQVQNDLLLRATGGLR
;
A
#
# COMPACT_ATOMS: atom_id res chain seq x y z
N LEU A 1 9.03 16.77 29.32
CA LEU A 1 8.97 15.28 29.30
C LEU A 1 8.47 14.85 30.68
N GLY A 2 7.65 13.80 30.77
CA GLY A 2 6.88 13.43 31.99
C GLY A 2 7.68 12.72 33.09
N GLU A 3 7.01 11.83 33.85
CA GLU A 3 7.55 11.17 35.04
C GLU A 3 8.40 9.91 34.74
N GLU A 4 9.19 9.46 35.73
CA GLU A 4 9.95 8.21 35.66
C GLU A 4 9.03 7.00 35.41
N GLY A 5 9.46 6.07 34.55
CA GLY A 5 8.67 4.90 34.15
C GLY A 5 7.67 5.12 33.00
N GLU A 6 7.42 6.37 32.60
CA GLU A 6 6.45 6.68 31.52
C GLU A 6 7.06 6.75 30.11
N GLY A 7 8.35 6.48 29.95
CA GLY A 7 9.09 6.71 28.69
C GLY A 7 8.42 6.08 27.46
N ILE A 8 8.07 4.79 27.54
CA ILE A 8 7.41 4.07 26.43
C ILE A 8 6.08 4.75 26.06
N ARG A 9 5.28 5.16 27.04
CA ARG A 9 3.97 5.79 26.81
C ARG A 9 4.10 7.11 26.06
N HIS A 10 5.12 7.91 26.38
CA HIS A 10 5.37 9.20 25.72
C HIS A 10 5.86 9.01 24.29
N ILE A 11 6.84 8.13 24.06
CA ILE A 11 7.41 7.93 22.71
C ILE A 11 6.43 7.23 21.77
N LEU A 12 5.47 6.43 22.25
CA LEU A 12 4.48 5.78 21.38
C LEU A 12 3.61 6.79 20.62
N LYS A 13 3.37 7.98 21.17
CA LYS A 13 2.64 9.06 20.47
C LYS A 13 3.45 9.59 19.29
N MET A 14 4.74 9.83 19.50
CA MET A 14 5.68 10.22 18.44
C MET A 14 5.85 9.10 17.41
N GLY A 15 5.99 7.86 17.88
CA GLY A 15 6.17 6.66 17.06
C GLY A 15 5.06 6.44 16.06
N GLY A 16 3.82 6.85 16.37
CA GLY A 16 2.73 6.81 15.39
C GLY A 16 3.00 7.68 14.16
N MET A 17 3.45 8.92 14.36
CA MET A 17 3.73 9.85 13.26
C MET A 17 4.97 9.40 12.46
N THR A 18 6.05 8.99 13.13
CA THR A 18 7.26 8.51 12.44
C THR A 18 7.00 7.24 11.62
N ARG A 19 6.05 6.40 12.05
CA ARG A 19 5.63 5.22 11.27
C ARG A 19 4.81 5.60 10.03
N LEU A 20 3.97 6.63 10.11
CA LEU A 20 3.32 7.19 8.93
C LEU A 20 4.37 7.71 7.95
N ASP A 21 5.38 8.44 8.44
CA ASP A 21 6.47 8.97 7.62
C ASP A 21 7.28 7.86 6.94
N CYS A 22 7.55 6.73 7.62
CA CYS A 22 8.18 5.58 6.96
C CYS A 22 7.34 5.06 5.79
N ALA A 23 6.02 4.90 6.00
CA ALA A 23 5.13 4.41 4.96
C ALA A 23 5.04 5.39 3.78
N LEU A 24 4.89 6.67 4.06
CA LEU A 24 4.82 7.73 3.06
C LEU A 24 6.17 7.91 2.33
N GLY A 25 7.29 7.84 3.04
CA GLY A 25 8.63 7.90 2.49
C GLY A 25 8.89 6.74 1.52
N SER A 26 8.60 5.50 1.93
CA SER A 26 8.71 4.34 1.04
C SER A 26 7.79 4.45 -0.18
N HIS A 27 6.56 4.93 -0.01
CA HIS A 27 5.66 5.21 -1.13
C HIS A 27 6.23 6.28 -2.09
N GLY A 28 6.82 7.35 -1.55
CA GLY A 28 7.48 8.39 -2.34
C GLY A 28 8.67 7.88 -3.15
N LEU A 29 9.49 7.02 -2.56
CA LEU A 29 10.60 6.35 -3.25
C LEU A 29 10.09 5.43 -4.37
N MET A 30 9.05 4.63 -4.10
CA MET A 30 8.39 3.80 -5.11
C MET A 30 7.82 4.65 -6.25
N ARG A 31 7.14 5.76 -5.92
CA ARG A 31 6.61 6.69 -6.92
C ARG A 31 7.73 7.28 -7.78
N ARG A 32 8.86 7.67 -7.20
CA ARG A 32 10.01 8.16 -7.97
C ARG A 32 10.59 7.08 -8.89
N ALA A 33 10.81 5.87 -8.38
CA ALA A 33 11.32 4.75 -9.17
C ALA A 33 10.39 4.45 -10.36
N PHE A 34 9.08 4.44 -10.13
CA PHE A 34 8.08 4.24 -11.18
C PHE A 34 8.11 5.35 -12.23
N SER A 35 8.19 6.62 -11.82
CA SER A 35 8.30 7.75 -12.75
C SER A 35 9.53 7.65 -13.67
N VAL A 36 10.67 7.20 -13.13
CA VAL A 36 11.87 6.96 -13.95
C VAL A 36 11.67 5.80 -14.92
N ALA A 37 11.08 4.70 -14.44
CA ALA A 37 10.80 3.50 -15.24
C ALA A 37 9.84 3.79 -16.41
N ILE A 38 8.69 4.45 -16.18
CA ILE A 38 7.72 4.75 -17.25
C ILE A 38 8.31 5.73 -18.27
N TYR A 39 9.09 6.72 -17.83
CA TYR A 39 9.72 7.68 -18.72
C TYR A 39 10.76 7.01 -19.62
N HIS A 40 11.55 6.08 -19.05
CA HIS A 40 12.48 5.25 -19.82
C HIS A 40 11.74 4.36 -20.83
N ALA A 41 10.73 3.62 -20.37
CA ALA A 41 9.98 2.68 -21.20
C ALA A 41 9.24 3.37 -22.37
N HIS A 42 8.84 4.62 -22.22
CA HIS A 42 8.24 5.41 -23.29
C HIS A 42 9.22 5.72 -24.43
N GLN A 43 10.51 5.86 -24.14
CA GLN A 43 11.53 6.25 -25.12
C GLN A 43 12.34 5.07 -25.66
N ARG A 44 12.59 4.07 -24.81
CA ARG A 44 13.38 2.90 -25.17
C ARG A 44 12.63 2.09 -26.22
N GLN A 45 13.33 1.68 -27.29
CA GLN A 45 12.78 0.74 -28.25
C GLN A 45 13.31 -0.67 -28.01
N ALA A 46 12.44 -1.67 -28.19
CA ALA A 46 12.79 -3.08 -28.23
C ALA A 46 11.91 -3.76 -29.28
N PHE A 47 12.51 -4.64 -30.09
CA PHE A 47 11.80 -5.37 -31.16
C PHE A 47 10.96 -4.45 -32.07
N GLY A 48 11.49 -3.26 -32.40
CA GLY A 48 10.87 -2.31 -33.33
C GLY A 48 9.69 -1.49 -32.78
N LYS A 49 9.42 -1.52 -31.47
CA LYS A 49 8.37 -0.71 -30.82
C LYS A 49 8.88 -0.05 -29.53
N PRO A 50 8.26 1.04 -29.07
CA PRO A 50 8.47 1.54 -27.71
C PRO A 50 8.28 0.43 -26.68
N LEU A 51 9.12 0.40 -25.66
CA LEU A 51 9.13 -0.63 -24.63
C LEU A 51 7.81 -0.64 -23.84
N ILE A 52 7.21 0.53 -23.61
CA ILE A 52 5.91 0.68 -22.96
C ILE A 52 4.73 0.09 -23.77
N ASP A 53 4.92 -0.17 -25.07
CA ASP A 53 3.92 -0.79 -25.96
C ASP A 53 4.11 -2.31 -26.07
N GLN A 54 5.18 -2.86 -25.51
CA GLN A 54 5.33 -4.31 -25.41
C GLN A 54 4.29 -4.85 -24.42
N PRO A 55 3.40 -5.80 -24.82
CA PRO A 55 2.25 -6.18 -23.99
C PRO A 55 2.63 -6.64 -22.58
N LEU A 56 3.74 -7.39 -22.45
CA LEU A 56 4.24 -7.86 -21.16
C LEU A 56 4.69 -6.70 -20.27
N MET A 57 5.53 -5.81 -20.80
CA MET A 57 6.00 -4.62 -20.07
C MET A 57 4.85 -3.70 -19.68
N ARG A 58 3.87 -3.51 -20.57
CA ARG A 58 2.71 -2.68 -20.30
C ARG A 58 1.87 -3.23 -19.14
N GLN A 59 1.71 -4.56 -19.05
CA GLN A 59 1.07 -5.20 -17.90
C GLN A 59 1.87 -4.94 -16.61
N THR A 60 3.18 -5.16 -16.63
CA THR A 60 4.06 -4.89 -15.47
C THR A 60 3.91 -3.45 -14.97
N LEU A 61 4.11 -2.46 -15.84
CA LEU A 61 4.02 -1.05 -15.47
C LEU A 61 2.62 -0.65 -15.00
N SER A 62 1.56 -1.20 -15.62
CA SER A 62 0.19 -0.92 -15.22
C SER A 62 -0.13 -1.50 -13.83
N ARG A 63 0.36 -2.69 -13.50
CA ARG A 63 0.20 -3.27 -12.16
C ARG A 63 0.95 -2.46 -11.10
N MET A 64 2.16 -1.99 -11.42
CA MET A 64 2.92 -1.07 -10.57
C MET A 64 2.16 0.25 -10.35
N ALA A 65 1.59 0.85 -11.40
CA ALA A 65 0.76 2.04 -11.30
C ALA A 65 -0.47 1.81 -10.39
N LEU A 66 -1.18 0.71 -10.61
CA LEU A 66 -2.38 0.36 -9.85
C LEU A 66 -2.07 0.09 -8.37
N CYS A 67 -0.89 -0.46 -8.08
CA CYS A 67 -0.40 -0.58 -6.71
C CYS A 67 -0.21 0.80 -6.06
N LEU A 68 0.40 1.76 -6.77
CA LEU A 68 0.59 3.12 -6.26
C LEU A 68 -0.73 3.84 -6.02
N GLU A 69 -1.74 3.69 -6.90
CA GLU A 69 -3.08 4.28 -6.71
C GLU A 69 -3.70 3.87 -5.36
N GLY A 70 -3.69 2.55 -5.05
CA GLY A 70 -4.22 2.07 -3.77
C GLY A 70 -3.43 2.58 -2.55
N GLN A 71 -2.09 2.64 -2.66
CA GLN A 71 -1.25 3.19 -1.60
C GLN A 71 -1.51 4.67 -1.37
N THR A 72 -1.63 5.46 -2.45
CA THR A 72 -1.96 6.89 -2.38
C THR A 72 -3.31 7.08 -1.70
N ALA A 73 -4.35 6.36 -2.12
CA ALA A 73 -5.67 6.45 -1.52
C ALA A 73 -5.65 6.18 0.00
N LEU A 74 -5.03 5.09 0.43
CA LEU A 74 -4.95 4.75 1.85
C LEU A 74 -4.08 5.72 2.65
N LEU A 75 -2.91 6.11 2.15
CA LEU A 75 -1.99 6.99 2.88
C LEU A 75 -2.59 8.38 3.11
N PHE A 76 -3.29 8.94 2.13
CA PHE A 76 -3.94 10.25 2.30
C PHE A 76 -5.22 10.15 3.15
N ARG A 77 -5.96 9.04 3.08
CA ARG A 77 -7.03 8.73 4.05
C ARG A 77 -6.49 8.64 5.47
N LEU A 78 -5.32 8.04 5.64
CA LEU A 78 -4.64 7.90 6.92
C LEU A 78 -4.11 9.25 7.44
N ALA A 79 -3.55 10.09 6.56
CA ALA A 79 -3.16 11.46 6.90
C ALA A 79 -4.36 12.28 7.42
N ARG A 80 -5.52 12.18 6.75
CA ARG A 80 -6.78 12.78 7.21
C ARG A 80 -7.18 12.27 8.60
N ALA A 81 -7.05 10.97 8.86
CA ALA A 81 -7.35 10.39 10.18
C ALA A 81 -6.46 10.97 11.28
N TRP A 82 -5.17 11.18 10.97
CA TRP A 82 -4.22 11.82 11.88
C TRP A 82 -4.55 13.30 12.15
N GLU A 83 -5.02 14.03 11.14
CA GLU A 83 -5.50 15.41 11.26
C GLU A 83 -6.75 15.48 12.16
N GLN A 84 -7.70 14.56 11.95
CA GLN A 84 -8.99 14.50 12.65
C GLN A 84 -8.97 13.65 13.93
N ARG A 85 -7.80 13.33 14.48
CA ARG A 85 -7.62 12.44 15.65
C ARG A 85 -8.31 12.87 16.96
N ARG A 86 -8.96 14.03 16.98
CA ARG A 86 -9.85 14.43 18.09
C ARG A 86 -11.15 13.63 18.07
N GLU A 87 -11.57 13.14 16.91
CA GLU A 87 -12.69 12.22 16.75
C GLU A 87 -12.23 10.80 17.06
N ALA A 88 -12.96 10.12 17.96
CA ALA A 88 -12.56 8.80 18.46
C ALA A 88 -12.42 7.75 17.34
N LYS A 89 -13.32 7.78 16.34
CA LYS A 89 -13.29 6.87 15.19
C LYS A 89 -12.04 7.09 14.32
N GLU A 90 -11.70 8.35 14.04
CA GLU A 90 -10.51 8.69 13.26
C GLU A 90 -9.21 8.37 14.02
N ALA A 91 -9.18 8.60 15.33
CA ALA A 91 -8.04 8.19 16.17
C ALA A 91 -7.83 6.67 16.15
N LEU A 92 -8.90 5.87 16.22
CA LEU A 92 -8.85 4.41 16.11
C LEU A 92 -8.40 3.96 14.72
N TRP A 93 -8.90 4.59 13.66
CA TRP A 93 -8.48 4.32 12.29
C TRP A 93 -6.97 4.56 12.12
N ALA A 94 -6.48 5.71 12.57
CA ALA A 94 -5.07 6.04 12.54
C ALA A 94 -4.23 5.04 13.36
N ARG A 95 -4.69 4.67 14.56
CA ARG A 95 -4.00 3.74 15.47
C ARG A 95 -3.82 2.35 14.85
N LEU A 96 -4.81 1.89 14.10
CA LEU A 96 -4.84 0.57 13.47
C LEU A 96 -4.09 0.54 12.13
N PHE A 97 -4.39 1.48 11.23
CA PHE A 97 -3.86 1.44 9.86
C PHE A 97 -2.44 1.97 9.73
N THR A 98 -1.94 2.78 10.67
CA THR A 98 -0.54 3.24 10.64
C THR A 98 0.47 2.08 10.66
N PRO A 99 0.45 1.16 11.64
CA PRO A 99 1.37 0.02 11.62
C PRO A 99 1.12 -0.93 10.44
N ALA A 100 -0.14 -1.10 10.00
CA ALA A 100 -0.47 -1.92 8.84
C ALA A 100 0.12 -1.35 7.53
N ALA A 101 -0.03 -0.05 7.30
CA ALA A 101 0.53 0.65 6.16
C ALA A 101 2.06 0.63 6.16
N LYS A 102 2.70 0.92 7.30
CA LYS A 102 4.16 0.81 7.43
C LYS A 102 4.65 -0.59 7.09
N PHE A 103 4.02 -1.63 7.64
CA PHE A 103 4.40 -3.01 7.33
C PHE A 103 4.30 -3.29 5.83
N ALA A 104 3.13 -3.09 5.24
CA ALA A 104 2.86 -3.52 3.87
C ALA A 104 3.65 -2.70 2.84
N ILE A 105 3.66 -1.37 2.98
CA ILE A 105 4.29 -0.47 2.01
C ILE A 105 5.82 -0.56 2.09
N CYS A 106 6.40 -0.46 3.30
CA CYS A 106 7.86 -0.54 3.42
C CYS A 106 8.40 -1.90 3.00
N LYS A 107 7.65 -2.99 3.23
CA LYS A 107 8.06 -4.33 2.81
C LYS A 107 7.99 -4.53 1.29
N LEU A 108 6.96 -3.99 0.64
CA LEU A 108 6.78 -4.05 -0.81
C LEU A 108 7.78 -3.18 -1.57
N GLY A 109 8.28 -2.13 -0.94
CA GLY A 109 9.13 -1.16 -1.64
C GLY A 109 10.44 -1.74 -2.20
N ILE A 110 11.05 -2.74 -1.56
CA ILE A 110 12.28 -3.40 -2.06
C ILE A 110 12.03 -4.05 -3.44
N PRO A 111 11.11 -5.04 -3.58
CA PRO A 111 10.86 -5.66 -4.88
C PRO A 111 10.26 -4.68 -5.90
N PHE A 112 9.49 -3.68 -5.47
CA PHE A 112 8.96 -2.68 -6.40
C PHE A 112 10.06 -1.84 -7.05
N VAL A 113 11.04 -1.36 -6.28
CA VAL A 113 12.16 -0.58 -6.82
C VAL A 113 13.10 -1.46 -7.64
N ALA A 114 13.26 -2.75 -7.28
CA ALA A 114 13.98 -3.71 -8.10
C ALA A 114 13.32 -3.89 -9.48
N GLU A 115 12.00 -4.03 -9.55
CA GLU A 115 11.27 -4.12 -10.83
C GLU A 115 11.47 -2.85 -11.66
N ALA A 116 11.38 -1.67 -11.04
CA ALA A 116 11.65 -0.41 -11.73
C ALA A 116 13.10 -0.31 -12.25
N MET A 117 14.06 -0.87 -11.51
CA MET A 117 15.46 -0.97 -11.94
C MET A 117 15.60 -1.90 -13.15
N GLU A 118 14.91 -3.04 -13.15
CA GLU A 118 14.92 -4.01 -14.25
C GLU A 118 14.32 -3.44 -15.54
N VAL A 119 13.32 -2.55 -15.45
CA VAL A 119 12.77 -1.82 -16.61
C VAL A 119 13.84 -1.01 -17.34
N LEU A 120 14.83 -0.45 -16.62
CA LEU A 120 15.96 0.28 -17.21
C LEU A 120 17.05 -0.66 -17.76
N GLY A 121 17.01 -1.94 -17.41
CA GLY A 121 18.06 -2.92 -17.70
C GLY A 121 19.38 -2.57 -17.02
N GLY A 122 20.50 -2.86 -17.70
CA GLY A 122 21.84 -2.72 -17.12
C GLY A 122 22.16 -1.31 -16.59
N MET A 123 21.67 -0.24 -17.24
CA MET A 123 21.89 1.12 -16.75
C MET A 123 21.15 1.40 -15.45
N GLY A 124 20.06 0.69 -15.16
CA GLY A 124 19.37 0.78 -13.88
C GLY A 124 20.23 0.31 -12.70
N TYR A 125 21.19 -0.59 -12.95
CA TYR A 125 22.07 -1.15 -11.94
C TYR A 125 23.32 -0.29 -11.66
N CYS A 126 23.70 0.57 -12.61
CA CYS A 126 24.83 1.48 -12.49
C CYS A 126 24.52 2.63 -11.52
N GLU A 127 25.46 2.97 -10.62
CA GLU A 127 25.28 3.97 -9.55
C GLU A 127 25.09 5.41 -10.05
N GLU A 128 25.35 5.67 -11.34
CA GLU A 128 25.00 6.91 -12.03
C GLU A 128 23.49 7.09 -12.20
N SER A 129 22.72 5.99 -12.19
CA SER A 129 21.27 6.02 -12.13
C SER A 129 20.80 6.34 -10.71
N GLU A 130 19.61 6.91 -10.57
CA GLU A 130 19.00 7.11 -9.24
C GLU A 130 18.56 5.78 -8.61
N LEU A 131 18.33 4.74 -9.42
CA LEU A 131 17.68 3.49 -8.98
C LEU A 131 18.48 2.71 -7.93
N PRO A 132 19.82 2.55 -8.01
CA PRO A 132 20.58 1.86 -6.98
C PRO A 132 20.51 2.54 -5.62
N ARG A 133 20.55 3.88 -5.59
CA ARG A 133 20.35 4.65 -4.35
C ARG A 133 18.95 4.43 -3.79
N LEU A 134 17.90 4.50 -4.61
CA LEU A 134 16.53 4.24 -4.17
C LEU A 134 16.40 2.81 -3.62
N TYR A 135 16.97 1.83 -4.31
CA TYR A 135 16.94 0.42 -3.91
C TYR A 135 17.64 0.18 -2.57
N ARG A 136 18.84 0.76 -2.39
CA ARG A 136 19.61 0.68 -1.13
C ARG A 136 18.91 1.40 0.03
N GLU A 137 18.09 2.41 -0.24
CA GLU A 137 17.31 3.14 0.76
C GLU A 137 16.12 2.31 1.28
N MET A 138 15.46 1.53 0.43
CA MET A 138 14.19 0.86 0.77
C MET A 138 14.18 0.06 2.09
N PRO A 139 15.22 -0.72 2.44
CA PRO A 139 15.21 -1.51 3.69
C PRO A 139 15.13 -0.67 4.96
N VAL A 140 15.65 0.57 4.97
CA VAL A 140 15.75 1.37 6.20
C VAL A 140 14.39 1.64 6.83
N ASN A 141 13.40 2.01 6.01
CA ASN A 141 12.03 2.28 6.47
C ASN A 141 11.28 1.03 6.92
N SER A 142 11.71 -0.16 6.44
CA SER A 142 11.17 -1.43 6.92
C SER A 142 11.79 -1.88 8.26
N ILE A 143 13.01 -1.42 8.57
CA ILE A 143 13.74 -1.77 9.80
C ILE A 143 13.40 -0.79 10.94
N TRP A 144 13.38 0.51 10.63
CA TRP A 144 13.19 1.63 11.56
C TRP A 144 11.91 1.54 12.40
N GLU A 145 11.93 2.09 13.62
CA GLU A 145 10.76 2.26 14.52
C GLU A 145 9.91 0.98 14.72
N GLY A 146 10.61 -0.14 14.87
CA GLY A 146 10.03 -1.47 14.97
C GLY A 146 9.87 -2.12 13.59
N SER A 147 10.64 -3.18 13.35
CA SER A 147 10.61 -3.93 12.10
C SER A 147 9.25 -4.59 11.85
N GLY A 148 9.05 -5.17 10.65
CA GLY A 148 7.74 -5.66 10.20
C GLY A 148 6.96 -6.55 11.19
N ASN A 149 7.64 -7.43 11.94
CA ASN A 149 6.96 -8.24 12.97
C ASN A 149 6.36 -7.39 14.09
N ILE A 150 7.08 -6.37 14.56
CA ILE A 150 6.59 -5.48 15.61
C ILE A 150 5.35 -4.72 15.15
N MET A 151 5.29 -4.31 13.89
CA MET A 151 4.09 -3.68 13.32
C MET A 151 2.90 -4.64 13.31
N CYS A 152 3.12 -5.89 12.92
CA CYS A 152 2.05 -6.90 12.88
C CYS A 152 1.55 -7.25 14.29
N LEU A 153 2.46 -7.40 15.25
CA LEU A 153 2.10 -7.63 16.66
C LEU A 153 1.34 -6.44 17.24
N ASP A 154 1.67 -5.21 16.85
CA ASP A 154 0.94 -4.01 17.27
C ASP A 154 -0.46 -3.96 16.66
N VAL A 155 -0.63 -4.36 15.39
CA VAL A 155 -1.96 -4.53 14.76
C VAL A 155 -2.81 -5.53 15.53
N LEU A 156 -2.27 -6.72 15.82
CA LEU A 156 -2.99 -7.73 16.61
C LEU A 156 -3.34 -7.23 18.02
N ARG A 157 -2.44 -6.48 18.66
CA ARG A 157 -2.69 -5.86 19.96
C ARG A 157 -3.85 -4.87 19.90
N VAL A 158 -3.92 -4.03 18.87
CA VAL A 158 -5.03 -3.08 18.68
C VAL A 158 -6.34 -3.84 18.46
N LEU A 159 -6.36 -4.84 17.59
CA LEU A 159 -7.54 -5.67 17.32
C LEU A 159 -8.05 -6.43 18.56
N THR A 160 -7.16 -6.77 19.49
CA THR A 160 -7.50 -7.55 20.69
C THR A 160 -7.90 -6.67 21.88
N LYS A 161 -7.18 -5.56 22.10
CA LYS A 161 -7.28 -4.79 23.35
C LYS A 161 -8.04 -3.47 23.21
N GLN A 162 -8.21 -2.95 22.00
CA GLN A 162 -8.81 -1.63 21.81
C GLN A 162 -10.31 -1.77 21.53
N HIS A 163 -11.13 -1.24 22.44
CA HIS A 163 -12.59 -1.22 22.29
C HIS A 163 -13.03 -0.40 21.07
N GLY A 164 -14.10 -0.84 20.39
CA GLY A 164 -14.69 -0.15 19.24
C GLY A 164 -14.00 -0.36 17.89
N VAL A 165 -12.84 -1.04 17.84
CA VAL A 165 -12.12 -1.28 16.57
C VAL A 165 -12.95 -2.12 15.59
N TYR A 166 -13.65 -3.15 16.07
CA TYR A 166 -14.50 -3.97 15.22
C TYR A 166 -15.70 -3.20 14.65
N ASP A 167 -16.24 -2.24 15.39
CA ASP A 167 -17.35 -1.40 14.93
C ASP A 167 -16.86 -0.47 13.81
N VAL A 168 -15.71 0.17 14.01
CA VAL A 168 -15.05 1.02 12.99
C VAL A 168 -14.77 0.23 11.70
N LEU A 169 -14.26 -0.99 11.81
CA LEU A 169 -14.03 -1.85 10.63
C LEU A 169 -15.35 -2.28 9.97
N SER A 170 -16.35 -2.62 10.77
CA SER A 170 -17.65 -3.09 10.25
C SER A 170 -18.38 -1.98 9.51
N GLU A 171 -18.40 -0.77 10.06
CA GLU A 171 -18.94 0.43 9.39
C GLU A 171 -18.21 0.69 8.08
N ALA A 172 -16.87 0.73 8.12
CA ALA A 172 -16.07 1.03 6.94
C ALA A 172 -16.28 0.02 5.80
N PHE A 173 -16.40 -1.28 6.12
CA PHE A 173 -16.65 -2.34 5.15
C PHE A 173 -18.10 -2.39 4.68
N ALA A 174 -19.06 -2.00 5.52
CA ALA A 174 -20.48 -2.00 5.16
C ALA A 174 -20.80 -0.96 4.08
N GLU A 175 -20.13 0.20 4.09
CA GLU A 175 -20.34 1.27 3.11
C GLU A 175 -20.08 0.87 1.65
N VAL A 176 -19.17 -0.09 1.44
CA VAL A 176 -18.78 -0.56 0.09
C VAL A 176 -19.27 -1.98 -0.21
N LYS A 177 -20.09 -2.55 0.67
CA LYS A 177 -20.58 -3.92 0.54
C LYS A 177 -21.37 -4.10 -0.76
N GLY A 178 -21.10 -5.19 -1.46
CA GLY A 178 -21.79 -5.55 -2.71
C GLY A 178 -21.26 -4.84 -3.95
N GLN A 179 -20.30 -3.91 -3.82
CA GLN A 179 -19.70 -3.23 -4.98
C GLN A 179 -18.68 -4.11 -5.72
N ASP A 180 -17.94 -4.97 -5.00
CA ASP A 180 -17.03 -5.96 -5.59
C ASP A 180 -17.01 -7.29 -4.82
N ARG A 181 -17.12 -8.39 -5.57
CA ARG A 181 -17.19 -9.75 -5.00
C ARG A 181 -15.89 -10.20 -4.32
N HIS A 182 -14.74 -9.75 -4.81
CA HIS A 182 -13.43 -10.12 -4.29
C HIS A 182 -13.19 -9.41 -2.96
N TYR A 183 -13.60 -8.14 -2.88
CA TYR A 183 -13.63 -7.36 -1.64
C TYR A 183 -14.51 -8.01 -0.57
N ASP A 184 -15.77 -8.28 -0.87
CA ASP A 184 -16.71 -8.89 0.08
C ASP A 184 -16.21 -10.26 0.57
N ARG A 185 -15.56 -11.04 -0.31
CA ARG A 185 -14.93 -12.31 0.07
C ARG A 185 -13.76 -12.10 1.03
N ALA A 186 -12.88 -11.15 0.73
CA ALA A 186 -11.74 -10.83 1.59
C ALA A 186 -12.20 -10.34 2.98
N VAL A 187 -13.26 -9.55 3.06
CA VAL A 187 -13.88 -9.14 4.34
C VAL A 187 -14.32 -10.36 5.16
N ARG A 188 -15.05 -11.31 4.54
CA ARG A 188 -15.49 -12.54 5.23
C ARG A 188 -14.30 -13.37 5.73
N GLN A 189 -13.24 -13.47 4.93
CA GLN A 189 -12.02 -14.20 5.30
C GLN A 189 -11.30 -13.55 6.49
N LEU A 190 -11.17 -12.21 6.49
CA LEU A 190 -10.58 -11.49 7.62
C LEU A 190 -11.44 -11.68 8.88
N GLN A 191 -12.76 -11.49 8.79
CA GLN A 191 -13.69 -11.69 9.91
C GLN A 191 -13.58 -13.10 10.50
N GLN A 192 -13.45 -14.12 9.67
CA GLN A 192 -13.25 -15.50 10.13
C GLN A 192 -11.94 -15.67 10.90
N ARG A 193 -10.84 -15.08 10.41
CA ARG A 193 -9.52 -15.13 11.07
C ARG A 193 -9.50 -14.38 12.41
N LEU A 194 -10.23 -13.27 12.49
CA LEU A 194 -10.30 -12.46 13.71
C LEU A 194 -11.15 -13.09 14.83
N ARG A 195 -11.89 -14.17 14.58
CA ARG A 195 -12.61 -14.91 15.65
C ARG A 195 -11.67 -15.54 16.66
N LYS A 196 -10.51 -16.02 16.21
CA LYS A 196 -9.45 -16.58 17.04
C LYS A 196 -8.10 -16.22 16.39
N PRO A 197 -7.60 -14.99 16.61
CA PRO A 197 -6.38 -14.53 15.97
C PRO A 197 -5.19 -15.36 16.50
N ASP A 198 -4.50 -16.01 15.57
CA ASP A 198 -3.22 -16.67 15.84
C ASP A 198 -2.10 -15.66 15.63
N GLU A 199 -1.24 -15.46 16.64
CA GLU A 199 -0.12 -14.54 16.58
C GLU A 199 0.85 -14.90 15.43
N ALA A 200 1.01 -16.19 15.14
CA ALA A 200 1.85 -16.66 14.03
C ALA A 200 1.35 -16.17 12.66
N MET A 201 0.05 -15.89 12.55
CA MET A 201 -0.61 -15.38 11.34
C MET A 201 -0.65 -13.85 11.29
N GLY A 202 0.09 -13.16 12.16
CA GLY A 202 0.02 -11.71 12.31
C GLY A 202 0.36 -10.95 11.03
N ARG A 203 1.27 -11.47 10.20
CA ARG A 203 1.62 -10.85 8.91
C ARG A 203 0.48 -10.97 7.91
N GLU A 204 -0.13 -12.14 7.79
CA GLU A 204 -1.26 -12.40 6.90
C GLU A 204 -2.47 -11.55 7.29
N ILE A 205 -2.78 -11.47 8.59
CA ILE A 205 -3.87 -10.63 9.11
C ILE A 205 -3.59 -9.16 8.79
N THR A 206 -2.36 -8.69 9.05
CA THR A 206 -1.97 -7.29 8.78
C THR A 206 -2.02 -6.96 7.30
N GLN A 207 -1.57 -7.87 6.44
CA GLN A 207 -1.62 -7.70 4.99
C GLN A 207 -3.07 -7.64 4.49
N GLN A 208 -3.94 -8.55 4.94
CA GLN A 208 -5.36 -8.56 4.56
C GLN A 208 -6.07 -7.29 5.02
N LEU A 209 -5.79 -6.85 6.26
CA LEU A 209 -6.31 -5.60 6.79
C LEU A 209 -5.88 -4.40 5.93
N PHE A 210 -4.59 -4.29 5.60
CA PHE A 210 -4.07 -3.24 4.73
C PHE A 210 -4.78 -3.23 3.38
N LEU A 211 -4.90 -4.39 2.73
CA LEU A 211 -5.57 -4.51 1.43
C LEU A 211 -7.05 -4.15 1.50
N LEU A 212 -7.76 -4.50 2.58
CA LEU A 212 -9.16 -4.10 2.76
C LEU A 212 -9.30 -2.60 3.02
N GLY A 213 -8.32 -1.97 3.68
CA GLY A 213 -8.26 -0.51 3.82
C GLY A 213 -8.09 0.19 2.48
N CYS A 214 -7.09 -0.21 1.69
CA CYS A 214 -6.92 0.31 0.33
C CYS A 214 -8.15 0.07 -0.54
N GLY A 215 -8.71 -1.15 -0.51
CA GLY A 215 -9.87 -1.53 -1.31
C GLY A 215 -11.12 -0.71 -0.98
N ALA A 216 -11.34 -0.38 0.30
CA ALA A 216 -12.45 0.49 0.70
C ALA A 216 -12.33 1.87 0.06
N GLU A 217 -11.14 2.49 0.12
CA GLU A 217 -10.90 3.80 -0.46
C GLU A 217 -10.99 3.78 -2.00
N MET A 218 -10.48 2.72 -2.63
CA MET A 218 -10.61 2.53 -4.08
C MET A 218 -12.09 2.42 -4.49
N LEU A 219 -12.90 1.62 -3.79
CA LEU A 219 -14.32 1.45 -4.10
C LEU A 219 -15.14 2.73 -3.84
N ARG A 220 -14.78 3.52 -2.82
CA ARG A 220 -15.47 4.78 -2.52
C ARG A 220 -15.16 5.90 -3.50
N HIS A 221 -13.91 5.99 -3.97
CA HIS A 221 -13.39 7.22 -4.56
C HIS A 221 -12.78 7.06 -5.94
N ALA A 222 -12.36 5.86 -6.35
CA ALA A 222 -11.87 5.62 -7.70
C ALA A 222 -13.03 5.39 -8.69
N SER A 223 -12.75 5.50 -10.00
CA SER A 223 -13.72 5.10 -11.01
C SER A 223 -14.03 3.60 -10.90
N PRO A 224 -15.27 3.15 -11.19
CA PRO A 224 -15.62 1.74 -11.05
C PRO A 224 -14.68 0.76 -11.81
N PRO A 225 -14.23 1.05 -13.05
CA PRO A 225 -13.28 0.16 -13.73
C PRO A 225 -11.93 0.05 -13.01
N LEU A 226 -11.44 1.14 -12.43
CA LEU A 226 -10.17 1.16 -11.71
C LEU A 226 -10.27 0.44 -10.36
N ALA A 227 -11.36 0.66 -9.63
CA ALA A 227 -11.63 -0.02 -8.37
C ALA A 227 -11.78 -1.54 -8.56
N GLN A 228 -12.53 -1.96 -9.59
CA GLN A 228 -12.69 -3.38 -9.94
C GLN A 228 -11.35 -4.02 -10.32
N ALA A 229 -10.55 -3.35 -11.15
CA ALA A 229 -9.22 -3.81 -11.51
C ALA A 229 -8.31 -3.94 -10.28
N TRP A 230 -8.37 -2.98 -9.36
CA TRP A 230 -7.60 -3.01 -8.12
C TRP A 230 -8.01 -4.20 -7.24
N CYS A 231 -9.32 -4.36 -6.99
CA CYS A 231 -9.85 -5.47 -6.19
C CYS A 231 -9.52 -6.83 -6.81
N GLN A 232 -9.66 -6.97 -8.13
CA GLN A 232 -9.29 -8.21 -8.81
C GLN A 232 -7.79 -8.50 -8.66
N MET A 233 -6.92 -7.50 -8.92
CA MET A 233 -5.47 -7.67 -8.85
C MET A 233 -4.98 -8.03 -7.45
N MET A 234 -5.55 -7.38 -6.42
CA MET A 234 -5.04 -7.49 -5.05
C MET A 234 -5.74 -8.55 -4.21
N LEU A 235 -6.98 -8.94 -4.56
CA LEU A 235 -7.82 -9.79 -3.72
C LEU A 235 -8.31 -11.07 -4.41
N ASP A 236 -8.13 -11.25 -5.73
CA ASP A 236 -8.40 -12.55 -6.36
C ASP A 236 -7.30 -13.56 -5.97
N THR A 237 -7.72 -14.79 -5.66
CA THR A 237 -6.85 -15.87 -5.20
C THR A 237 -6.53 -16.85 -6.31
N ARG A 238 -7.13 -16.68 -7.49
CA ARG A 238 -7.01 -17.59 -8.64
C ARG A 238 -5.82 -17.28 -9.56
N GLY A 239 -5.01 -16.27 -9.22
CA GLY A 239 -3.82 -15.89 -9.97
C GLY A 239 -3.96 -14.57 -10.70
N GLU A 240 -2.91 -14.18 -11.43
CA GLU A 240 -2.83 -12.90 -12.12
C GLU A 240 -3.68 -12.90 -13.40
N MET A 241 -4.72 -12.06 -13.42
CA MET A 241 -5.47 -11.76 -14.63
C MET A 241 -4.91 -10.51 -15.31
N PRO A 242 -4.82 -10.48 -16.65
CA PRO A 242 -4.39 -9.29 -17.38
C PRO A 242 -5.33 -8.11 -17.12
N LEU A 243 -4.76 -6.92 -16.94
CA LEU A 243 -5.55 -5.69 -16.82
C LEU A 243 -6.18 -5.34 -18.18
N PRO A 244 -7.44 -4.87 -18.23
CA PRO A 244 -8.06 -4.39 -19.47
C PRO A 244 -7.26 -3.24 -20.09
N ALA A 245 -7.16 -3.20 -21.42
CA ALA A 245 -6.37 -2.18 -22.13
C ALA A 245 -6.79 -0.75 -21.76
N GLN A 246 -8.09 -0.50 -21.59
CA GLN A 246 -8.60 0.81 -21.17
C GLN A 246 -8.08 1.23 -19.79
N VAL A 247 -8.02 0.30 -18.84
CA VAL A 247 -7.50 0.55 -17.49
C VAL A 247 -5.99 0.80 -17.52
N GLN A 248 -5.24 0.06 -18.35
CA GLN A 248 -3.81 0.29 -18.54
C GLN A 248 -3.53 1.69 -19.11
N ASN A 249 -4.31 2.12 -20.11
CA ASN A 249 -4.17 3.45 -20.70
C ASN A 249 -4.43 4.55 -19.68
N ASP A 250 -5.53 4.44 -18.91
CA ASP A 250 -5.87 5.38 -17.86
C ASP A 250 -4.78 5.47 -16.78
N LEU A 251 -4.33 4.32 -16.26
CA LEU A 251 -3.27 4.26 -15.25
C LEU A 251 -1.98 4.96 -15.66
N LEU A 252 -1.49 4.68 -16.87
CA LEU A 252 -0.25 5.27 -17.37
C LEU A 252 -0.39 6.77 -17.67
N LEU A 253 -1.57 7.20 -18.13
CA LEU A 253 -1.88 8.62 -18.35
C LEU A 253 -1.95 9.39 -17.01
N ARG A 254 -2.66 8.84 -16.02
CA ARG A 254 -2.73 9.42 -14.67
C ARG A 254 -1.35 9.53 -14.03
N ALA A 255 -0.52 8.50 -14.20
CA ALA A 255 0.84 8.48 -13.66
C ALA A 255 1.75 9.57 -14.24
N THR A 256 1.45 10.09 -15.42
CA THR A 256 2.25 11.12 -16.11
C THR A 256 1.65 12.53 -16.02
N GLY A 257 0.61 12.72 -15.20
CA GLY A 257 -0.03 14.02 -14.96
C GLY A 257 -1.17 14.35 -15.91
N GLY A 258 -1.61 13.41 -16.75
CA GLY A 258 -2.67 13.58 -17.75
C GLY A 258 -4.10 13.58 -17.19
N LEU A 259 -4.30 13.89 -15.91
CA LEU A 259 -5.64 14.09 -15.35
C LEU A 259 -6.21 15.42 -15.90
N ARG A 260 -7.08 15.33 -16.89
CA ARG A 260 -7.96 16.43 -17.31
C ARG A 260 -9.38 16.15 -16.84
#